data_AF-A0A533ZSC2-F1
#
_entry.id   AF-A0A533ZSC2-F1
#
_cell.length_a   1.000
_cell.length_b   1.000
_cell.length_c   1.000
_cell.angle_alpha   90.00
_cell.angle_beta   90.00
_cell.angle_gamma   90.00
#
_symmetry.space_group_name_H-M   'P 1'
#
loop_
_entity.id
_entity.type
_entity.pdbx_description
1 polymer ?
#
loop_
_entity_poly.entity_id
_entity_poly.type
_entity_poly.pdbx_seq_one_letter_code
_entity_poly.pdbx_strand_id
1 'polypeptide(L)'
;MAYDVVIGLEAHAQLLTASKMFCGCSTVFGAAPNTQTCPVCLGMPGVLPVINQKAVEFAIRTGLALNCTIAPMNRFARKNYFYPDLPKGYQISQYELPICQDGWVEIGQNGTAKRIRIRRAHLEEDAGKNLHTGIAGASHVDLNRAGTPLLEIVTEPDMRSPDEAVAYLKKLRDILVYLEVCDGNMEEGSLRCEPNLSLRQAGSKEFGTKVELKNINSFKFAKAAMEYEIKRQTKVLSEGGKIVQETRLWDPEKSETAPMRSKEGAHDYRYFPDPDLVPLRITEEMIEKERKILPEMPEAMLKRFMEQYGLPEYDADVLTSAKELAKFFED
;
A
#
# COMPACT_ATOMS: atom_id res chain seq x y z
N MET A 1 -5.59 -17.72 -28.60
CA MET A 1 -4.16 -17.65 -28.24
C MET A 1 -4.06 -17.67 -26.73
N ALA A 2 -3.03 -18.32 -26.17
CA ALA A 2 -2.81 -18.28 -24.72
C ALA A 2 -2.02 -17.02 -24.36
N TYR A 3 -2.46 -16.32 -23.30
CA TYR A 3 -1.79 -15.15 -22.76
C TYR A 3 -1.33 -15.44 -21.33
N ASP A 4 -0.13 -15.00 -20.98
CA ASP A 4 0.35 -14.98 -19.60
C ASP A 4 -0.13 -13.69 -18.93
N VAL A 5 -0.63 -13.82 -17.71
CA VAL A 5 -1.05 -12.70 -16.86
C VAL A 5 0.17 -12.18 -16.09
N VAL A 6 0.33 -10.86 -16.04
CA VAL A 6 1.35 -10.19 -15.24
C VAL A 6 0.68 -9.16 -14.35
N ILE A 7 0.83 -9.31 -13.04
CA ILE A 7 0.23 -8.43 -12.04
C ILE A 7 1.33 -7.87 -11.11
N GLY A 8 1.29 -6.56 -10.90
CA GLY A 8 1.96 -5.86 -9.80
C GLY A 8 0.92 -5.14 -8.94
N LEU A 9 1.25 -4.82 -7.70
CA LEU A 9 0.35 -4.17 -6.76
C LEU A 9 1.03 -2.95 -6.14
N GLU A 10 0.24 -1.90 -5.95
CA GLU A 10 0.57 -0.75 -5.12
C GLU A 10 -0.40 -0.77 -3.93
N ALA A 11 0.11 -0.85 -2.71
CA ALA A 11 -0.69 -0.88 -1.49
C ALA A 11 -0.35 0.32 -0.61
N HIS A 12 -1.37 1.04 -0.12
CA HIS A 12 -1.18 2.14 0.80
C HIS A 12 -1.68 1.73 2.18
N ALA A 13 -0.77 1.68 3.15
CA ALA A 13 -1.08 1.36 4.53
C ALA A 13 -1.07 2.64 5.39
N GLN A 14 -2.20 2.97 6.00
CA GLN A 14 -2.32 4.05 6.96
C GLN A 14 -1.69 3.64 8.28
N LEU A 15 -0.72 4.42 8.76
CA LEU A 15 0.04 4.08 9.95
C LEU A 15 -0.70 4.50 11.23
N LEU A 16 -0.80 3.59 12.21
CA LEU A 16 -1.46 3.75 13.52
C LEU A 16 -0.66 4.64 14.48
N THR A 17 -0.27 5.81 14.01
CA THR A 17 0.40 6.84 14.81
C THR A 17 -0.64 7.73 15.50
N ALA A 18 -0.31 8.29 16.66
CA ALA A 18 -1.21 9.19 17.38
C ALA A 18 -1.31 10.60 16.76
N SER A 19 -0.33 10.98 15.94
CA SER A 19 -0.24 12.29 15.28
C SER A 19 0.04 12.16 13.80
N LYS A 20 -0.30 13.19 13.02
CA LYS A 20 -0.07 13.25 11.57
C LYS A 20 1.42 13.18 11.20
N MET A 21 1.70 12.98 9.91
CA MET A 21 3.05 12.76 9.38
C MET A 21 3.95 13.99 9.52
N PHE A 22 3.36 15.17 9.37
CA PHE A 22 4.09 16.44 9.29
C PHE A 22 3.63 17.49 10.32
N CYS A 23 2.71 17.14 11.22
CA CYS A 23 2.22 18.02 12.29
C CYS A 23 1.63 17.22 13.47
N GLY A 24 1.39 17.89 14.60
CA GLY A 24 0.89 17.25 15.84
C GLY A 24 -0.61 16.96 15.91
N CYS A 25 -1.38 17.13 14.82
CA CYS A 25 -2.82 16.86 14.84
C CYS A 25 -3.12 15.37 15.02
N SER A 26 -4.26 15.06 15.63
CA SER A 26 -4.76 13.69 15.77
C SER A 26 -5.06 13.03 14.42
N THR A 27 -5.04 11.70 14.42
CA THR A 27 -5.34 10.79 13.30
C THR A 27 -6.57 9.91 13.60
N VAL A 28 -7.30 10.19 14.69
CA VAL A 28 -8.44 9.36 15.13
C VAL A 28 -9.57 9.40 14.09
N PHE A 29 -9.97 8.22 13.63
CA PHE A 29 -11.05 8.06 12.66
C PHE A 29 -12.40 8.52 13.22
N GLY A 30 -13.30 8.99 12.33
CA GLY A 30 -14.70 9.28 12.66
C GLY A 30 -14.97 10.61 13.37
N ALA A 31 -13.98 11.50 13.49
CA ALA A 31 -14.20 12.84 14.05
C ALA A 31 -15.07 13.73 13.16
N ALA A 32 -15.66 14.78 13.75
CA ALA A 32 -16.45 15.75 13.01
C ALA A 32 -15.59 16.47 11.95
N PRO A 33 -16.14 16.82 10.77
CA PRO A 33 -15.37 17.36 9.66
C PRO A 33 -14.49 18.55 10.02
N ASN A 34 -13.24 18.55 9.55
CA ASN A 34 -12.25 19.61 9.74
C ASN A 34 -11.87 19.96 11.19
N THR A 35 -12.15 19.09 12.18
CA THR A 35 -11.80 19.31 13.61
C THR A 35 -10.39 18.86 14.00
N GLN A 36 -9.77 17.99 13.21
CA GLN A 36 -8.40 17.48 13.43
C GLN A 36 -7.42 18.14 12.48
N THR A 37 -7.46 19.47 12.41
CA THR A 37 -6.70 20.27 11.45
C THR A 37 -5.83 21.32 12.14
N CYS A 38 -4.82 21.82 11.43
CA CYS A 38 -3.97 22.92 11.85
C CYS A 38 -3.41 23.64 10.60
N PRO A 39 -2.74 24.79 10.75
CA PRO A 39 -2.19 25.52 9.61
C PRO A 39 -1.32 24.66 8.68
N VAL A 40 -0.50 23.75 9.24
CA VAL A 40 0.41 22.88 8.45
C VAL A 40 -0.38 21.94 7.54
N CYS A 41 -1.27 21.13 8.11
CA CYS A 41 -2.02 20.15 7.31
C CYS A 41 -3.13 20.77 6.47
N LEU A 42 -3.52 22.03 6.74
CA LEU A 42 -4.38 22.84 5.88
C LEU A 42 -3.62 23.58 4.76
N GLY A 43 -2.29 23.45 4.70
CA GLY A 43 -1.49 24.12 3.66
C GLY A 43 -1.56 25.65 3.71
N MET A 44 -1.71 26.24 4.91
CA MET A 44 -1.79 27.69 5.06
C MET A 44 -0.45 28.38 4.73
N PRO A 45 -0.44 29.66 4.34
CA PRO A 45 0.80 30.37 4.06
C PRO A 45 1.76 30.43 5.26
N GLY A 46 3.05 30.18 5.01
CA GLY A 46 4.12 30.34 6.02
C GLY A 46 4.34 29.15 6.95
N VAL A 47 3.73 27.99 6.67
CA VAL A 47 3.83 26.78 7.50
C VAL A 47 4.96 25.87 7.02
N LEU A 48 5.50 25.04 7.92
CA LEU A 48 6.58 24.09 7.62
C LEU A 48 6.25 22.68 8.15
N PRO A 49 6.59 21.61 7.42
CA PRO A 49 6.39 20.23 7.86
C PRO A 49 7.43 19.80 8.91
N VAL A 50 7.01 18.98 9.88
CA VAL A 50 7.91 18.34 10.86
C VAL A 50 7.67 16.84 10.88
N ILE A 51 8.68 16.05 10.49
CA ILE A 51 8.57 14.59 10.34
C ILE A 51 8.18 13.91 11.66
N ASN A 52 7.19 13.02 11.58
CA ASN A 52 6.78 12.16 12.67
C ASN A 52 7.77 10.99 12.88
N GLN A 53 8.47 11.00 14.01
CA GLN A 53 9.42 9.95 14.38
C GLN A 53 8.78 8.56 14.43
N LYS A 54 7.54 8.46 14.93
CA LYS A 54 6.86 7.16 15.07
C LYS A 54 6.51 6.54 13.72
N ALA A 55 6.14 7.37 12.74
CA ALA A 55 5.92 6.92 11.37
C ALA A 55 7.21 6.35 10.74
N VAL A 56 8.36 6.98 11.02
CA VAL A 56 9.67 6.46 10.58
C VAL A 56 9.99 5.12 11.24
N GLU A 57 9.80 4.99 12.55
CA GLU A 57 9.99 3.72 13.27
C GLU A 57 9.12 2.60 12.67
N PHE A 58 7.84 2.89 12.39
CA PHE A 58 6.92 1.94 11.75
C PHE A 58 7.38 1.54 10.34
N ALA A 59 7.83 2.49 9.52
CA ALA A 59 8.34 2.18 8.19
C ALA A 59 9.58 1.28 8.23
N ILE A 60 10.52 1.52 9.16
CA ILE A 60 11.70 0.65 9.36
C ILE A 60 11.24 -0.75 9.76
N ARG A 61 10.36 -0.86 10.76
CA ARG A 61 9.86 -2.15 11.26
C ARG A 61 9.15 -2.95 10.16
N THR A 62 8.27 -2.30 9.40
CA THR A 62 7.61 -2.92 8.25
C THR A 62 8.63 -3.33 7.20
N GLY A 63 9.61 -2.48 6.87
CA GLY A 63 10.68 -2.83 5.94
C GLY A 63 11.44 -4.09 6.34
N LEU A 64 11.81 -4.22 7.61
CA LEU A 64 12.48 -5.40 8.15
C LEU A 64 11.60 -6.66 8.02
N ALA A 65 10.31 -6.57 8.36
CA ALA A 65 9.37 -7.68 8.23
C ALA A 65 9.10 -8.11 6.78
N LEU A 66 9.20 -7.16 5.85
CA LEU A 66 9.08 -7.39 4.40
C LEU A 66 10.44 -7.74 3.75
N ASN A 67 11.45 -8.08 4.56
CA ASN A 67 12.80 -8.42 4.12
C ASN A 67 13.47 -7.35 3.24
N CYS A 68 13.08 -6.09 3.38
CA CYS A 68 13.64 -4.98 2.63
C CYS A 68 15.00 -4.56 3.17
N THR A 69 15.82 -3.99 2.30
CA THR A 69 16.98 -3.19 2.69
C THR A 69 16.50 -1.81 3.14
N ILE A 70 16.86 -1.40 4.36
CA ILE A 70 16.55 -0.07 4.89
C ILE A 70 17.61 0.93 4.40
N ALA A 71 17.18 2.00 3.73
CA ALA A 71 18.08 3.01 3.19
C ALA A 71 18.64 3.89 4.32
N PRO A 72 19.98 3.92 4.54
CA PRO A 72 20.59 4.73 5.61
C PRO A 72 20.44 6.24 5.36
N MET A 73 20.21 6.63 4.11
CA MET A 73 19.87 7.97 3.68
C MET A 73 18.69 7.88 2.72
N ASN A 74 17.60 8.59 3.05
CA ASN A 74 16.43 8.71 2.19
C ASN A 74 15.92 10.17 2.20
N ARG A 75 14.99 10.53 1.32
CA ARG A 75 14.61 11.93 1.14
C ARG A 75 13.16 12.09 0.71
N PHE A 76 12.47 13.04 1.35
CA PHE A 76 11.14 13.46 0.93
C PHE A 76 11.18 14.33 -0.33
N ALA A 77 10.17 14.19 -1.16
CA ALA A 77 9.97 14.90 -2.42
C ALA A 77 8.52 15.37 -2.51
N ARG A 78 8.30 16.44 -3.26
CA ARG A 78 6.95 16.95 -3.57
C ARG A 78 6.44 16.29 -4.84
N LYS A 79 5.30 15.60 -4.74
CA LYS A 79 4.49 15.10 -5.86
C LYS A 79 3.41 16.13 -6.16
N ASN A 80 3.54 16.89 -7.24
CA ASN A 80 2.72 18.08 -7.51
C ASN A 80 1.49 17.75 -8.37
N TYR A 81 0.30 17.95 -7.82
CA TYR A 81 -0.97 17.85 -8.54
C TYR A 81 -2.04 18.67 -7.83
N PHE A 82 -3.05 19.13 -8.57
CA PHE A 82 -4.11 19.95 -8.01
C PHE A 82 -5.37 19.12 -7.82
N TYR A 83 -5.80 18.97 -6.57
CA TYR A 83 -7.08 18.36 -6.25
C TYR A 83 -7.64 18.96 -4.95
N PRO A 84 -8.97 19.12 -4.78
CA PRO A 84 -9.54 19.85 -3.64
C PRO A 84 -9.20 19.30 -2.26
N ASP A 85 -8.95 18.00 -2.14
CA ASP A 85 -8.58 17.33 -0.89
C ASP A 85 -7.07 17.40 -0.59
N LEU A 86 -6.27 18.02 -1.48
CA LEU A 86 -4.83 18.17 -1.35
C LEU A 86 -4.47 19.65 -1.11
N PRO A 87 -4.47 20.12 0.14
CA PRO A 87 -4.46 21.55 0.45
C PRO A 87 -3.21 22.30 -0.01
N LYS A 88 -2.08 21.61 -0.16
CA LYS A 88 -0.79 22.22 -0.53
C LYS A 88 -0.59 22.35 -2.05
N GLY A 89 -1.43 21.71 -2.86
CA GLY A 89 -1.17 21.54 -4.31
C GLY A 89 0.00 20.59 -4.61
N TYR A 90 0.51 19.90 -3.58
CA TYR A 90 1.47 18.82 -3.67
C TYR A 90 1.33 17.90 -2.45
N GLN A 91 1.70 16.63 -2.63
CA GLN A 91 1.81 15.63 -1.59
C GLN A 91 3.30 15.46 -1.25
N ILE A 92 3.65 15.49 0.03
CA ILE A 92 5.00 15.12 0.48
C ILE A 92 5.08 13.59 0.52
N SER A 93 5.92 13.02 -0.32
CA SER A 93 6.14 11.57 -0.48
C SER A 93 7.65 11.32 -0.62
N GLN A 94 8.08 10.13 -1.03
CA GLN A 94 9.48 9.87 -1.41
C GLN A 94 9.51 9.37 -2.85
N TYR A 95 10.47 9.82 -3.65
CA TYR A 95 10.58 9.44 -5.05
C TYR A 95 11.83 8.60 -5.30
N GLU A 96 12.97 9.19 -5.64
CA GLU A 96 14.19 8.47 -6.00
C GLU A 96 14.80 7.67 -4.83
N LEU A 97 14.67 8.18 -3.60
CA LEU A 97 15.32 7.65 -2.41
C LEU A 97 14.26 7.24 -1.36
N PRO A 98 13.56 6.12 -1.56
CA PRO A 98 12.63 5.58 -0.57
C PRO A 98 13.34 4.96 0.64
N ILE A 99 12.66 4.91 1.77
CA ILE A 99 13.18 4.33 3.03
C ILE A 99 13.43 2.81 2.96
N CYS A 100 12.65 2.05 2.19
CA CYS A 100 12.78 0.60 2.07
C CYS A 100 12.86 0.18 0.59
N GLN A 101 13.78 -0.73 0.25
CA GLN A 101 14.02 -1.21 -1.12
C GLN A 101 14.29 -2.71 -1.15
N ASP A 102 14.05 -3.34 -2.31
CA ASP A 102 14.51 -4.70 -2.65
C ASP A 102 14.15 -5.77 -1.59
N GLY A 103 12.89 -5.81 -1.18
CA GLY A 103 12.35 -6.80 -0.26
C GLY A 103 11.63 -7.96 -0.94
N TRP A 104 10.98 -8.80 -0.14
CA TRP A 104 10.13 -9.88 -0.65
C TRP A 104 9.19 -10.42 0.44
N VAL A 105 8.06 -10.96 -0.02
CA VAL A 105 7.08 -11.69 0.80
C VAL A 105 6.83 -13.03 0.15
N GLU A 106 6.79 -14.10 0.95
CA GLU A 106 6.43 -15.43 0.47
C GLU A 106 4.92 -15.64 0.55
N ILE A 107 4.34 -16.19 -0.52
CA ILE A 107 2.93 -16.59 -0.59
C ILE A 107 2.83 -18.10 -0.87
N GLY A 108 1.73 -18.71 -0.43
CA GLY A 108 1.50 -20.15 -0.54
C GLY A 108 2.11 -20.95 0.61
N GLN A 109 1.87 -22.27 0.61
CA GLN A 109 2.41 -23.23 1.57
C GLN A 109 2.89 -24.49 0.83
N ASN A 110 3.76 -25.29 1.44
CA ASN A 110 4.12 -26.67 1.06
C ASN A 110 4.24 -26.95 -0.46
N GLY A 111 5.41 -26.69 -1.02
CA GLY A 111 5.73 -26.98 -2.43
C GLY A 111 5.13 -26.00 -3.45
N THR A 112 4.29 -25.05 -3.01
CA THR A 112 3.76 -23.94 -3.84
C THR A 112 4.28 -22.56 -3.42
N ALA A 113 5.23 -22.51 -2.48
CA ALA A 113 5.82 -21.29 -1.97
C ALA A 113 6.44 -20.45 -3.10
N LYS A 114 5.99 -19.20 -3.21
CA LYS A 114 6.44 -18.26 -4.23
C LYS A 114 6.81 -16.94 -3.57
N ARG A 115 7.99 -16.42 -3.89
CA ARG A 115 8.42 -15.10 -3.45
C ARG A 115 7.90 -14.03 -4.39
N ILE A 116 7.18 -13.06 -3.83
CA ILE A 116 6.75 -11.83 -4.49
C ILE A 116 7.70 -10.73 -4.04
N ARG A 117 8.47 -10.17 -4.98
CA ARG A 117 9.44 -9.13 -4.64
C ARG A 117 8.75 -7.80 -4.35
N ILE A 118 9.23 -7.13 -3.32
CA ILE A 118 8.88 -5.75 -2.98
C ILE A 118 9.90 -4.85 -3.64
N ARG A 119 9.46 -4.00 -4.55
CA ARG A 119 10.32 -3.02 -5.22
C ARG A 119 10.76 -1.95 -4.24
N ARG A 120 9.80 -1.41 -3.47
CA ARG A 120 10.02 -0.33 -2.52
C ARG A 120 8.88 -0.25 -1.51
N ALA A 121 9.17 0.33 -0.35
CA ALA A 121 8.16 0.91 0.51
C ALA A 121 8.60 2.32 0.93
N HIS A 122 7.67 3.27 0.93
CA HIS A 122 8.02 4.67 1.19
C HIS A 122 6.95 5.45 1.93
N LEU A 123 7.41 6.43 2.69
CA LEU A 123 6.56 7.28 3.52
C LEU A 123 5.96 8.41 2.71
N GLU A 124 4.69 8.68 2.96
CA GLU A 124 4.00 9.86 2.44
C GLU A 124 2.89 10.32 3.38
N GLU A 125 2.29 11.46 3.07
CA GLU A 125 1.05 11.91 3.72
C GLU A 125 -0.18 11.58 2.87
N ASP A 126 -1.29 11.28 3.52
CA ASP A 126 -2.58 11.11 2.85
C ASP A 126 -3.21 12.46 2.46
N ALA A 127 -4.10 12.40 1.46
CA ALA A 127 -5.01 13.48 1.13
C ALA A 127 -6.25 13.47 2.04
N GLY A 128 -7.05 14.53 1.95
CA GLY A 128 -8.36 14.62 2.61
C GLY A 128 -9.39 13.67 2.01
N LYS A 129 -10.66 13.97 2.27
CA LYS A 129 -11.81 13.22 1.75
C LYS A 129 -12.78 14.18 1.06
N ASN A 130 -13.16 13.85 -0.17
CA ASN A 130 -14.25 14.53 -0.88
C ASN A 130 -15.56 13.78 -0.68
N LEU A 131 -16.62 14.54 -0.41
CA LEU A 131 -18.00 14.04 -0.33
C LEU A 131 -18.83 14.74 -1.41
N HIS A 132 -19.31 13.95 -2.36
CA HIS A 132 -20.14 14.43 -3.48
C HIS A 132 -21.64 14.30 -3.21
N THR A 133 -22.03 13.69 -2.09
CA THR A 133 -23.42 13.54 -1.68
C THR A 133 -23.89 14.76 -0.89
N GLY A 134 -25.17 15.12 -1.02
CA GLY A 134 -25.82 16.13 -0.19
C GLY A 134 -25.99 17.53 -0.80
N ILE A 135 -25.25 17.90 -1.86
CA ILE A 135 -25.48 19.16 -2.59
C ILE A 135 -25.31 18.93 -4.09
N ALA A 136 -26.33 19.29 -4.88
CA ALA A 136 -26.24 19.21 -6.33
C ALA A 136 -25.20 20.22 -6.86
N GLY A 137 -24.22 19.71 -7.62
CA GLY A 137 -23.22 20.55 -8.28
C GLY A 137 -22.07 21.05 -7.39
N ALA A 138 -21.95 20.57 -6.15
CA ALA A 138 -20.84 20.91 -5.25
C ALA A 138 -20.24 19.65 -4.60
N SER A 139 -19.05 19.80 -4.03
CA SER A 139 -18.39 18.76 -3.22
C SER A 139 -17.95 19.37 -1.91
N HIS A 140 -18.11 18.64 -0.81
CA HIS A 140 -17.55 19.02 0.49
C HIS A 140 -16.16 18.40 0.65
N VAL A 141 -15.24 19.18 1.23
CA VAL A 141 -13.89 18.73 1.53
C VAL A 141 -13.72 18.62 3.04
N ASP A 142 -13.39 17.42 3.51
CA ASP A 142 -12.97 17.17 4.89
C ASP A 142 -11.46 16.86 4.90
N LEU A 143 -10.70 17.75 5.56
CA LEU A 143 -9.24 17.68 5.67
C LEU A 143 -8.77 17.04 6.99
N ASN A 144 -9.67 16.39 7.75
CA ASN A 144 -9.28 15.59 8.90
C ASN A 144 -8.22 14.54 8.55
N ARG A 145 -8.32 13.90 7.39
CA ARG A 145 -7.36 12.88 6.94
C ARG A 145 -6.10 13.45 6.28
N ALA A 146 -6.14 14.69 5.78
CA ALA A 146 -5.00 15.29 5.12
C ALA A 146 -3.80 15.38 6.08
N GLY A 147 -2.67 14.80 5.68
CA GLY A 147 -1.46 14.73 6.51
C GLY A 147 -1.29 13.42 7.31
N THR A 148 -2.25 12.50 7.31
CA THR A 148 -2.10 11.21 8.01
C THR A 148 -0.96 10.39 7.40
N PRO A 149 -0.09 9.71 8.19
CA PRO A 149 1.04 8.99 7.61
C PRO A 149 0.60 7.75 6.84
N LEU A 150 1.14 7.59 5.64
CA LEU A 150 0.99 6.41 4.81
C LEU A 150 2.35 5.77 4.54
N LEU A 151 2.32 4.45 4.37
CA LEU A 151 3.40 3.68 3.78
C LEU A 151 2.89 3.08 2.47
N GLU A 152 3.39 3.59 1.34
CA GLU A 152 3.11 3.03 0.01
C GLU A 152 4.11 1.91 -0.28
N ILE A 153 3.59 0.70 -0.46
CA ILE A 153 4.32 -0.55 -0.67
C ILE A 153 4.05 -1.02 -2.10
N VAL A 154 5.12 -1.10 -2.91
CA VAL A 154 5.02 -1.41 -4.34
C VAL A 154 5.72 -2.73 -4.61
N THR A 155 5.05 -3.65 -5.29
CA THR A 155 5.63 -4.93 -5.70
C THR A 155 6.31 -4.83 -7.06
N GLU A 156 7.23 -5.74 -7.33
CA GLU A 156 7.56 -6.10 -8.72
C GLU A 156 6.38 -6.85 -9.36
N PRO A 157 6.29 -6.92 -10.70
CA PRO A 157 5.20 -7.60 -11.40
C PRO A 157 5.40 -9.13 -11.42
N ASP A 158 5.44 -9.75 -10.24
CA ASP A 158 5.76 -11.18 -10.06
C ASP A 158 4.52 -12.09 -10.03
N MET A 159 3.34 -11.52 -9.79
CA MET A 159 2.09 -12.28 -9.67
C MET A 159 1.56 -12.67 -11.05
N ARG A 160 1.01 -13.89 -11.16
CA ARG A 160 0.55 -14.54 -12.40
C ARG A 160 -0.92 -14.92 -12.37
N SER A 161 -1.62 -14.67 -11.27
CA SER A 161 -3.06 -14.86 -11.17
C SER A 161 -3.68 -13.91 -10.16
N PRO A 162 -4.99 -13.63 -10.28
CA PRO A 162 -5.74 -12.92 -9.25
C PRO A 162 -5.67 -13.60 -7.88
N ASP A 163 -5.57 -14.93 -7.83
CA ASP A 163 -5.43 -15.70 -6.59
C ASP A 163 -4.10 -15.44 -5.88
N GLU A 164 -2.99 -15.41 -6.62
CA GLU A 164 -1.68 -15.03 -6.05
C GLU A 164 -1.71 -13.60 -5.51
N ALA A 165 -2.36 -12.67 -6.23
CA ALA A 165 -2.50 -11.29 -5.79
C ALA A 165 -3.32 -11.14 -4.51
N VAL A 166 -4.43 -11.88 -4.38
CA VAL A 166 -5.20 -11.93 -3.13
C VAL A 166 -4.40 -12.57 -2.00
N ALA A 167 -3.67 -13.66 -2.27
CA ALA A 167 -2.81 -14.31 -1.27
C ALA A 167 -1.75 -13.34 -0.74
N TYR A 168 -1.10 -12.59 -1.64
CA TYR A 168 -0.16 -11.53 -1.26
C TYR A 168 -0.82 -10.44 -0.43
N LEU A 169 -1.98 -9.91 -0.85
CA LEU A 169 -2.67 -8.83 -0.12
C LEU A 169 -3.09 -9.25 1.28
N LYS A 170 -3.58 -10.48 1.46
CA LYS A 170 -3.88 -11.06 2.77
C LYS A 170 -2.62 -11.16 3.61
N LYS A 171 -1.55 -11.73 3.05
CA LYS A 171 -0.29 -11.89 3.75
C LYS A 171 0.30 -10.54 4.20
N LEU A 172 0.27 -9.55 3.32
CA LEU A 172 0.72 -8.19 3.63
C LEU A 172 -0.12 -7.59 4.77
N ARG A 173 -1.45 -7.71 4.70
CA ARG A 173 -2.34 -7.26 5.77
C ARG A 173 -1.99 -7.93 7.10
N ASP A 174 -1.83 -9.25 7.10
CA ASP A 174 -1.55 -10.00 8.33
C ASP A 174 -0.21 -9.57 8.94
N ILE A 175 0.83 -9.36 8.11
CA ILE A 175 2.11 -8.78 8.57
C ILE A 175 1.88 -7.41 9.21
N LEU A 176 1.19 -6.49 8.53
CA LEU A 176 0.98 -5.13 9.02
C LEU A 176 0.19 -5.08 10.34
N VAL A 177 -0.85 -5.92 10.47
CA VAL A 177 -1.66 -6.05 11.69
C VAL A 177 -0.84 -6.66 12.81
N TYR A 178 -0.07 -7.70 12.53
CA TYR A 178 0.77 -8.38 13.52
C TYR A 178 1.87 -7.45 14.10
N LEU A 179 2.39 -6.54 13.27
CA LEU A 179 3.32 -5.50 13.68
C LEU A 179 2.67 -4.33 14.42
N GLU A 180 1.33 -4.29 14.46
CA GLU A 180 0.51 -3.22 15.04
C GLU A 180 0.80 -1.84 14.42
N VAL A 181 1.15 -1.83 13.13
CA VAL A 181 1.45 -0.57 12.40
C VAL A 181 0.27 -0.08 11.57
N CYS A 182 -0.66 -0.96 11.18
CA CYS A 182 -1.89 -0.66 10.43
C CYS A 182 -2.98 -1.65 10.86
N ASP A 183 -4.22 -1.22 10.98
CA ASP A 183 -5.35 -2.08 11.37
C ASP A 183 -5.85 -3.00 10.22
N GLY A 184 -5.37 -2.75 8.98
CA GLY A 184 -5.67 -3.57 7.81
C GLY A 184 -7.11 -3.49 7.30
N ASN A 185 -7.88 -2.47 7.71
CA ASN A 185 -9.27 -2.28 7.32
C ASN A 185 -9.42 -1.60 5.95
N MET A 186 -9.80 -2.37 4.94
CA MET A 186 -10.04 -1.83 3.60
C MET A 186 -11.33 -1.03 3.46
N GLU A 187 -12.35 -1.31 4.29
CA GLU A 187 -13.65 -0.63 4.23
C GLU A 187 -13.54 0.80 4.74
N GLU A 188 -12.76 1.01 5.80
CA GLU A 188 -12.44 2.34 6.34
C GLU A 188 -11.31 3.03 5.55
N GLY A 189 -10.65 2.31 4.65
CA GLY A 189 -9.62 2.83 3.76
C GLY A 189 -8.23 2.94 4.38
N SER A 190 -7.99 2.31 5.54
CA SER A 190 -6.66 2.25 6.16
C SER A 190 -5.71 1.36 5.39
N LEU A 191 -6.22 0.35 4.67
CA LEU A 191 -5.47 -0.42 3.69
C LEU A 191 -6.14 -0.28 2.31
N ARG A 192 -5.42 0.31 1.36
CA ARG A 192 -5.85 0.45 -0.04
C ARG A 192 -4.95 -0.35 -0.95
N CYS A 193 -5.48 -0.86 -2.06
CA CYS A 193 -4.68 -1.50 -3.08
C CYS A 193 -5.10 -1.11 -4.50
N GLU A 194 -4.10 -0.97 -5.37
CA GLU A 194 -4.25 -0.59 -6.77
C GLU A 194 -3.50 -1.60 -7.64
N PRO A 195 -4.22 -2.58 -8.22
CA PRO A 195 -3.63 -3.56 -9.10
C PRO A 195 -3.24 -2.98 -10.44
N ASN A 196 -2.03 -3.32 -10.87
CA ASN A 196 -1.49 -3.03 -12.18
C ASN A 196 -1.44 -4.34 -12.98
N LEU A 197 -2.14 -4.41 -14.11
CA LEU A 197 -2.31 -5.64 -14.89
C LEU A 197 -1.91 -5.45 -16.35
N SER A 198 -1.19 -6.44 -16.90
CA SER A 198 -0.96 -6.56 -18.34
C SER A 198 -1.01 -8.02 -18.77
N LEU A 199 -1.37 -8.25 -20.04
CA LEU A 199 -1.26 -9.54 -20.69
C LEU A 199 -0.09 -9.54 -21.67
N ARG A 200 0.65 -10.64 -21.74
CA ARG A 200 1.68 -10.89 -22.75
C ARG A 200 1.43 -12.21 -23.44
N GLN A 201 1.95 -12.38 -24.66
CA GLN A 201 1.88 -13.67 -25.35
C GLN A 201 2.58 -14.75 -24.51
N ALA A 202 1.99 -15.94 -24.42
CA ALA A 202 2.52 -17.02 -23.60
C ALA A 202 3.99 -17.31 -23.95
N GLY A 203 4.86 -17.33 -22.93
CA GLY A 203 6.30 -17.56 -23.08
C GLY A 203 7.13 -16.34 -23.53
N SER A 204 6.49 -15.21 -23.85
CA SER A 204 7.21 -13.96 -24.11
C SER A 204 7.85 -13.41 -22.84
N LYS A 205 9.02 -12.78 -22.99
CA LYS A 205 9.69 -12.04 -21.91
C LYS A 205 9.27 -10.58 -21.84
N GLU A 206 8.70 -10.05 -22.92
CA GLU A 206 8.28 -8.65 -22.99
C GLU A 206 6.96 -8.43 -22.23
N PHE A 207 6.89 -7.33 -21.48
CA PHE A 207 5.66 -6.94 -20.79
C PHE A 207 4.66 -6.34 -21.78
N GLY A 208 3.38 -6.63 -21.56
CA GLY A 208 2.29 -6.01 -22.30
C GLY A 208 2.02 -4.58 -21.83
N THR A 209 1.07 -3.93 -22.49
CA THR A 209 0.58 -2.60 -22.06
C THR A 209 -0.14 -2.70 -20.73
N LYS A 210 0.27 -1.87 -19.76
CA LYS A 210 -0.26 -1.84 -18.40
C LYS A 210 -1.61 -1.13 -18.34
N VAL A 211 -2.55 -1.72 -17.62
CA VAL A 211 -3.79 -1.07 -17.14
C VAL A 211 -3.76 -1.04 -15.63
N GLU A 212 -4.10 0.10 -15.04
CA GLU A 212 -4.18 0.30 -13.60
C GLU A 212 -5.64 0.25 -13.16
N LEU A 213 -5.93 -0.47 -12.08
CA LEU A 213 -7.26 -0.58 -11.49
C LEU A 213 -7.31 0.21 -10.18
N LYS A 214 -8.27 1.11 -10.06
CA LYS A 214 -8.52 1.91 -8.84
C LYS A 214 -9.94 1.69 -8.29
N ASN A 215 -10.20 2.27 -7.12
CA ASN A 215 -11.47 2.20 -6.39
C ASN A 215 -11.84 0.77 -5.96
N ILE A 216 -10.90 0.09 -5.30
CA ILE A 216 -11.06 -1.29 -4.83
C ILE A 216 -10.96 -1.31 -3.31
N ASN A 217 -12.07 -1.65 -2.65
CA ASN A 217 -12.23 -1.52 -1.20
C ASN A 217 -12.30 -2.88 -0.48
N SER A 218 -12.06 -3.99 -1.17
CA SER A 218 -11.98 -5.32 -0.55
C SER A 218 -11.13 -6.28 -1.37
N PHE A 219 -10.58 -7.33 -0.74
CA PHE A 219 -9.86 -8.39 -1.45
C PHE A 219 -10.74 -9.14 -2.46
N LYS A 220 -12.04 -9.29 -2.14
CA LYS A 220 -13.02 -9.90 -3.05
C LYS A 220 -13.17 -9.06 -4.32
N PHE A 221 -13.28 -7.74 -4.17
CA PHE A 221 -13.36 -6.82 -5.32
C PHE A 221 -12.05 -6.73 -6.08
N ALA A 222 -10.90 -6.80 -5.40
CA ALA A 222 -9.60 -6.88 -6.06
C ALA A 222 -9.53 -8.08 -7.01
N LYS A 223 -9.92 -9.27 -6.52
CA LYS A 223 -9.99 -10.49 -7.33
C LYS A 223 -10.92 -10.32 -8.53
N ALA A 224 -12.16 -9.91 -8.28
CA ALA A 224 -13.18 -9.76 -9.31
C ALA A 224 -12.76 -8.75 -10.40
N ALA A 225 -12.18 -7.61 -9.99
CA ALA A 225 -11.70 -6.59 -10.91
C ALA A 225 -10.57 -7.10 -11.81
N MET A 226 -9.60 -7.83 -11.24
CA MET A 226 -8.51 -8.44 -12.01
C MET A 226 -9.02 -9.53 -12.95
N GLU A 227 -9.94 -10.39 -12.50
CA GLU A 227 -10.54 -11.43 -13.35
C GLU A 227 -11.33 -10.84 -14.52
N TYR A 228 -12.11 -9.78 -14.28
CA TYR A 228 -12.82 -9.06 -15.32
C TYR A 228 -11.83 -8.44 -16.32
N GLU A 229 -10.79 -7.76 -15.82
CA GLU A 229 -9.82 -7.07 -16.65
C GLU A 229 -9.00 -8.04 -17.52
N ILE A 230 -8.63 -9.22 -17.00
CA ILE A 230 -8.00 -10.30 -17.78
C ILE A 230 -8.90 -10.73 -18.92
N LYS A 231 -10.20 -10.97 -18.66
CA LYS A 231 -11.17 -11.35 -19.70
C LYS A 231 -11.32 -10.27 -20.76
N ARG A 232 -11.42 -9.00 -20.35
CA ARG A 232 -11.49 -7.85 -21.26
C ARG A 232 -10.25 -7.77 -22.15
N GLN A 233 -9.06 -7.77 -21.56
CA GLN A 233 -7.81 -7.66 -22.33
C GLN A 233 -7.64 -8.84 -23.29
N THR A 234 -7.96 -10.06 -22.84
CA THR A 234 -7.92 -11.27 -23.67
C THR A 234 -8.84 -11.14 -24.89
N LYS A 235 -10.06 -10.63 -24.71
CA LYS A 235 -11.01 -10.42 -25.80
C LYS A 235 -10.46 -9.42 -26.83
N VAL A 236 -10.04 -8.24 -26.37
CA VAL A 236 -9.50 -7.18 -27.24
C VAL A 236 -8.31 -7.69 -28.06
N LEU A 237 -7.35 -8.36 -27.41
CA LEU A 237 -6.17 -8.89 -28.09
C LEU A 237 -6.49 -10.04 -29.05
N SER A 238 -7.46 -10.91 -28.70
CA SER A 238 -7.88 -12.02 -29.57
C SER A 238 -8.63 -11.56 -30.81
N GLU A 239 -9.30 -10.40 -30.75
CA GLU A 239 -9.96 -9.74 -31.89
C GLU A 239 -8.99 -8.90 -32.75
N GLY A 240 -7.68 -8.93 -32.44
CA GLY A 240 -6.65 -8.15 -33.16
C GLY A 240 -6.57 -6.68 -32.74
N GLY A 241 -7.27 -6.29 -31.68
CA GLY A 241 -7.19 -4.96 -31.07
C GLY A 241 -5.90 -4.75 -30.27
N LYS A 242 -5.72 -3.52 -29.78
CA LYS A 242 -4.59 -3.13 -28.93
C LYS A 242 -5.09 -2.63 -27.59
N ILE A 243 -4.39 -2.99 -26.52
CA ILE A 243 -4.63 -2.42 -25.19
C ILE A 243 -4.04 -1.01 -25.15
N VAL A 244 -4.79 -0.06 -24.61
CA VAL A 244 -4.33 1.30 -24.34
C VAL A 244 -3.95 1.39 -22.86
N GLN A 245 -2.87 2.10 -22.56
CA GLN A 245 -2.49 2.37 -21.18
C GLN A 245 -3.47 3.39 -20.60
N GLU A 246 -4.25 2.96 -19.61
CA GLU A 246 -5.27 3.76 -18.97
C GLU A 246 -5.48 3.29 -17.53
N THR A 247 -6.08 4.17 -16.72
CA THR A 247 -6.58 3.82 -15.40
C THR A 247 -8.09 3.57 -15.48
N ARG A 248 -8.53 2.45 -14.91
CA ARG A 248 -9.93 2.02 -14.90
C ARG A 248 -10.43 1.89 -13.46
N LEU A 249 -11.71 2.22 -13.25
CA LEU A 249 -12.39 2.10 -11.95
C LEU A 249 -13.19 0.82 -11.90
N TRP A 250 -13.16 0.12 -10.77
CA TRP A 250 -14.07 -0.99 -10.50
C TRP A 250 -15.46 -0.46 -10.08
N ASP A 251 -16.51 -0.92 -10.76
CA ASP A 251 -17.92 -0.71 -10.40
C ASP A 251 -18.46 -2.00 -9.74
N PRO A 252 -18.64 -2.04 -8.41
CA PRO A 252 -19.10 -3.24 -7.72
C PRO A 252 -20.56 -3.60 -8.02
N GLU A 253 -21.40 -2.63 -8.40
CA GLU A 253 -22.82 -2.88 -8.72
C GLU A 253 -22.95 -3.57 -10.08
N LYS A 254 -22.16 -3.13 -11.06
CA LYS A 254 -22.14 -3.73 -12.40
C LYS A 254 -21.15 -4.88 -12.56
N SER A 255 -20.24 -5.06 -11.60
CA SER A 255 -19.15 -6.03 -11.66
C SER A 255 -18.29 -5.90 -12.92
N GLU A 256 -17.94 -4.65 -13.28
CA GLU A 256 -17.12 -4.33 -14.45
C GLU A 256 -16.08 -3.24 -14.17
N THR A 257 -15.05 -3.17 -15.01
CA THR A 257 -14.11 -2.05 -15.02
C THR A 257 -14.55 -1.02 -16.05
N ALA A 258 -14.59 0.26 -15.67
CA ALA A 258 -14.91 1.37 -16.56
C ALA A 258 -13.69 2.31 -16.69
N PRO A 259 -13.40 2.84 -17.90
CA PRO A 259 -12.33 3.83 -18.04
C PRO A 259 -12.71 5.12 -17.32
N MET A 260 -11.73 5.79 -16.70
CA MET A 260 -11.96 7.17 -16.27
C MET A 260 -12.17 8.06 -17.50
N ARG A 261 -13.04 9.08 -17.41
CA ARG A 261 -13.21 10.06 -18.49
C ARG A 261 -11.84 10.61 -18.86
N SER A 262 -11.47 10.50 -20.13
CA SER A 262 -10.19 10.93 -20.68
C SER A 262 -10.00 12.45 -20.55
N LYS A 263 -9.53 12.92 -19.39
CA LYS A 263 -9.07 14.30 -19.20
C LYS A 263 -7.85 14.45 -18.30
N GLU A 264 -7.23 13.35 -17.89
CA GLU A 264 -5.99 13.37 -17.13
C GLU A 264 -5.03 12.37 -17.80
N GLY A 265 -4.14 12.88 -18.65
CA GLY A 265 -2.99 12.08 -19.10
C GLY A 265 -2.10 11.74 -17.91
N ALA A 266 -1.03 10.95 -18.11
CA ALA A 266 0.00 10.81 -17.09
C ALA A 266 0.58 12.21 -16.78
N HIS A 267 0.07 12.86 -15.74
CA HIS A 267 0.48 14.20 -15.39
C HIS A 267 1.93 14.16 -14.97
N ASP A 268 2.73 15.07 -15.53
CA ASP A 268 4.06 15.34 -15.00
C ASP A 268 3.90 15.87 -13.57
N TYR A 269 4.07 14.98 -12.59
CA TYR A 269 4.02 15.29 -11.17
C TYR A 269 5.15 16.22 -10.73
N ARG A 270 6.09 16.56 -11.62
CA ARG A 270 7.19 17.51 -11.40
C ARG A 270 7.89 17.21 -10.08
N TYR A 271 8.28 15.95 -9.87
CA TYR A 271 8.93 15.55 -8.63
C TYR A 271 10.20 16.36 -8.41
N PHE A 272 10.35 16.92 -7.21
CA PHE A 272 11.61 17.50 -6.75
C PHE A 272 11.75 17.33 -5.24
N PRO A 273 12.98 17.35 -4.69
CA PRO A 273 13.22 17.22 -3.26
C PRO A 273 12.49 18.31 -2.47
N ASP A 274 11.84 17.95 -1.36
CA ASP A 274 11.18 18.96 -0.53
C ASP A 274 12.23 19.85 0.16
N PRO A 275 12.33 21.15 -0.16
CA PRO A 275 13.34 22.03 0.41
C PRO A 275 13.11 22.34 1.90
N ASP A 276 11.90 22.10 2.41
CA ASP A 276 11.56 22.35 3.82
C ASP A 276 12.01 21.20 4.73
N LEU A 277 12.42 20.07 4.15
CA LEU A 277 12.88 18.87 4.86
C LEU A 277 14.30 18.49 4.46
N VAL A 278 15.17 18.36 5.46
CA VAL A 278 16.50 17.79 5.26
C VAL A 278 16.41 16.30 4.91
N PRO A 279 17.42 15.72 4.21
CA PRO A 279 17.51 14.28 4.03
C PRO A 279 17.39 13.54 5.36
N LEU A 280 16.61 12.46 5.38
CA LEU A 280 16.40 11.64 6.55
C LEU A 280 17.52 10.62 6.64
N ARG A 281 18.30 10.70 7.72
CA ARG A 281 19.38 9.75 8.04
C ARG A 281 18.87 8.71 9.02
N ILE A 282 18.92 7.45 8.61
CA ILE A 282 18.60 6.30 9.46
C ILE A 282 19.91 5.72 9.96
N THR A 283 20.11 5.69 11.28
CA THR A 283 21.31 5.11 11.88
C THR A 283 21.15 3.61 12.07
N GLU A 284 22.27 2.89 12.13
CA GLU A 284 22.26 1.45 12.45
C GLU A 284 21.60 1.17 13.81
N GLU A 285 21.80 2.07 14.78
CA GLU A 285 21.15 1.99 16.09
C GLU A 285 19.62 2.02 16.00
N MET A 286 19.06 2.86 15.11
CA MET A 286 17.61 2.89 14.88
C MET A 286 17.10 1.59 14.26
N ILE A 287 17.85 1.04 13.29
CA ILE A 287 17.51 -0.23 12.63
C ILE A 287 17.54 -1.36 13.66
N GLU A 288 18.60 -1.43 14.48
CA GLU A 288 18.77 -2.48 15.48
C GLU A 288 17.76 -2.36 16.63
N LYS A 289 17.39 -1.14 17.02
CA LYS A 289 16.29 -0.89 17.96
C LYS A 289 14.99 -1.51 17.44
N GLU A 290 14.59 -1.20 16.20
CA GLU A 290 13.36 -1.77 15.64
C GLU A 290 13.47 -3.26 15.37
N ARG A 291 14.65 -3.79 15.03
CA ARG A 291 14.88 -5.23 14.87
C ARG A 291 14.65 -6.00 16.17
N LYS A 292 15.03 -5.43 17.32
CA LYS A 292 14.80 -6.03 18.65
C LYS A 292 13.34 -5.96 19.10
N ILE A 293 12.58 -4.99 18.60
CA ILE A 293 11.14 -4.83 18.89
C ILE A 293 10.30 -5.69 17.93
N LEU A 294 10.86 -6.06 16.78
CA LEU A 294 10.19 -6.89 15.79
C LEU A 294 9.78 -8.22 16.44
N PRO A 295 8.47 -8.53 16.52
CA PRO A 295 8.03 -9.80 17.06
C PRO A 295 8.48 -10.94 16.13
N GLU A 296 8.56 -12.15 16.67
CA GLU A 296 8.74 -13.33 15.83
C GLU A 296 7.57 -13.43 14.85
N MET A 297 7.87 -13.43 13.55
CA MET A 297 6.82 -13.47 12.53
C MET A 297 6.12 -14.84 12.53
N PRO A 298 4.81 -14.92 12.17
CA PRO A 298 4.05 -16.16 12.22
C PRO A 298 4.70 -17.35 11.51
N GLU A 299 5.41 -17.13 10.40
CA GLU A 299 6.11 -18.21 9.67
C GLU A 299 7.29 -18.80 10.43
N ALA A 300 8.06 -17.95 11.13
CA ALA A 300 9.17 -18.41 11.95
C ALA A 300 8.63 -19.14 13.18
N MET A 301 7.58 -18.58 13.79
CA MET A 301 6.90 -19.16 14.93
C MET A 301 6.24 -20.51 14.59
N LEU A 302 5.60 -20.64 13.43
CA LEU A 302 4.98 -21.90 12.97
C LEU A 302 6.04 -23.00 12.88
N LYS A 303 7.19 -22.73 12.23
CA LYS A 303 8.30 -23.68 12.13
C LYS A 303 8.82 -24.04 13.51
N ARG A 304 9.02 -23.05 14.37
CA ARG A 304 9.47 -23.25 15.75
C ARG A 304 8.48 -24.10 16.54
N PHE A 305 7.17 -23.89 16.38
CA PHE A 305 6.15 -24.63 17.11
C PHE A 305 6.09 -26.10 16.68
N MET A 306 6.23 -26.35 15.38
CA MET A 306 6.35 -27.71 14.85
C MET A 306 7.60 -28.41 15.38
N GLU A 307 8.75 -27.72 15.40
CA GLU A 307 10.03 -28.29 15.82
C GLU A 307 10.15 -28.48 17.35
N GLN A 308 9.71 -27.50 18.13
CA GLN A 308 9.91 -27.48 19.59
C GLN A 308 8.78 -28.17 20.36
N TYR A 309 7.52 -28.01 19.92
CA TYR A 309 6.36 -28.59 20.60
C TYR A 309 5.83 -29.85 19.90
N GLY A 310 6.40 -30.23 18.75
CA GLY A 310 5.96 -31.40 17.98
C GLY A 310 4.54 -31.29 17.44
N LEU A 311 4.04 -30.06 17.28
CA LEU A 311 2.68 -29.81 16.82
C LEU A 311 2.54 -30.15 15.33
N PRO A 312 1.40 -30.75 14.93
CA PRO A 312 1.04 -30.81 13.52
C PRO A 312 0.99 -29.39 12.92
N GLU A 313 1.29 -29.29 11.62
CA GLU A 313 1.31 -28.01 10.91
C GLU A 313 -0.01 -27.24 11.03
N TYR A 314 -1.14 -27.94 10.95
CA TYR A 314 -2.46 -27.32 11.08
C TYR A 314 -2.65 -26.65 12.45
N ASP A 315 -2.30 -27.35 13.53
CA ASP A 315 -2.39 -26.83 14.89
C ASP A 315 -1.43 -25.65 15.10
N ALA A 316 -0.20 -25.74 14.57
CA ALA A 316 0.77 -24.65 14.62
C ALA A 316 0.30 -23.41 13.82
N ASP A 317 -0.30 -23.59 12.64
CA ASP A 317 -0.87 -22.51 11.83
C ASP A 317 -2.02 -21.79 12.58
N VAL A 318 -2.91 -22.55 13.21
CA VAL A 318 -3.99 -21.99 14.02
C VAL A 318 -3.44 -21.21 15.21
N LEU A 319 -2.52 -21.77 15.97
CA LEU A 319 -1.96 -21.13 17.16
C LEU A 319 -1.15 -19.87 16.85
N THR A 320 -0.50 -19.82 15.68
CA THR A 320 0.32 -18.68 15.24
C THR A 320 -0.44 -17.64 14.41
N SER A 321 -1.74 -17.86 14.16
CA SER A 321 -2.60 -16.98 13.36
C SER A 321 -2.82 -15.59 13.99
N ALA A 322 -2.74 -15.48 15.32
CA ALA A 322 -2.89 -14.24 16.05
C ALA A 322 -1.83 -14.13 17.15
N LYS A 323 -1.23 -12.94 17.29
CA LYS A 323 -0.18 -12.65 18.27
C LYS A 323 -0.59 -12.99 19.71
N GLU A 324 -1.81 -12.61 20.11
CA GLU A 324 -2.33 -12.89 21.45
C GLU A 324 -2.58 -14.38 21.70
N LEU A 325 -3.01 -15.12 20.66
CA LEU A 325 -3.24 -16.57 20.77
C LEU A 325 -1.92 -17.32 20.90
N ALA A 326 -0.93 -16.95 20.08
CA ALA A 326 0.40 -17.52 20.15
C ALA A 326 1.03 -17.29 21.53
N LYS A 327 0.93 -16.06 22.03
CA LYS A 327 1.42 -15.70 23.36
C LYS A 327 0.73 -16.51 24.45
N PHE A 328 -0.60 -16.64 24.41
CA PHE A 328 -1.35 -17.43 25.38
C PHE A 328 -0.98 -18.92 25.37
N PHE A 329 -0.57 -19.47 24.23
CA PHE A 329 -0.12 -20.86 24.14
C PHE A 329 1.27 -21.08 24.75
N GLU A 330 2.15 -20.08 24.68
CA GLU A 330 3.51 -20.16 25.22
C GLU A 330 3.59 -19.83 26.73
N ASP A 331 2.65 -19.03 27.24
CA ASP A 331 2.49 -18.67 28.66
C ASP A 331 1.93 -19.84 29.51
#